data_AF-A0A931AFK5-F1
#
_entry.id   AF-A0A931AFK5-F1
#
_cell.length_a   1.000
_cell.length_b   1.000
_cell.length_c   1.000
_cell.angle_alpha   90.00
_cell.angle_beta   90.00
_cell.angle_gamma   90.00
#
_symmetry.space_group_name_H-M   'P 1'
#
loop_
_entity.id
_entity.type
_entity.pdbx_description
1 polymer ?
#
loop_
_entity_poly.entity_id
_entity_poly.type
_entity_poly.pdbx_seq_one_letter_code
_entity_poly.pdbx_strand_id
1 'polypeptide(L)' 'MTTAPSADFVMERLMQEATREFPGWMFERDRSGWTASQGDLRLTRPSLAALRALLRIHRATRRK' A
#
# COMPACT_ATOMS: atom_id res chain seq x y z
N MET A 1 -11.84 -5.85 -29.21
CA MET A 1 -11.66 -6.67 -27.99
C MET A 1 -11.26 -5.75 -26.86
N THR A 2 -12.20 -5.41 -25.98
CA THR A 2 -11.94 -4.50 -24.86
C THR A 2 -11.29 -5.33 -23.77
N THR A 3 -9.96 -5.34 -23.71
CA THR A 3 -9.21 -5.91 -22.60
C THR A 3 -9.61 -5.13 -21.35
N ALA A 4 -10.53 -5.68 -20.56
CA ALA A 4 -10.72 -5.20 -19.20
C ALA A 4 -9.33 -5.21 -18.55
N PRO A 5 -8.82 -4.09 -18.03
CA PRO A 5 -7.55 -4.11 -17.33
C PRO A 5 -7.73 -5.12 -16.20
N SER A 6 -7.00 -6.24 -16.29
CA SER A 6 -7.02 -7.29 -15.28
C SER A 6 -6.84 -6.58 -13.94
N ALA A 7 -7.64 -6.93 -12.93
CA ALA A 7 -7.56 -6.30 -11.61
C ALA A 7 -6.11 -6.24 -11.08
N ASP A 8 -5.27 -7.18 -11.54
CA ASP A 8 -3.82 -7.21 -11.39
C ASP A 8 -3.10 -5.96 -11.91
N PHE A 9 -3.38 -5.45 -13.12
CA PHE A 9 -2.70 -4.26 -13.67
C PHE A 9 -3.00 -2.99 -12.87
N VAL A 10 -4.26 -2.83 -12.43
CA VAL A 10 -4.64 -1.71 -11.56
C VAL A 10 -3.94 -1.84 -10.21
N MET A 11 -3.87 -3.05 -9.68
CA MET A 11 -3.20 -3.31 -8.41
C MET A 11 -1.68 -3.07 -8.49
N GLU A 12 -1.01 -3.55 -9.55
CA GLU A 12 0.40 -3.30 -9.81
C GLU A 12 0.72 -1.82 -9.88
N ARG A 13 -0.11 -1.03 -10.60
CA ARG A 13 0.04 0.42 -10.65
C ARG A 13 -0.12 1.07 -9.29
N LEU A 14 -1.13 0.68 -8.51
CA LEU A 14 -1.34 1.21 -7.16
C LEU A 14 -0.18 0.88 -6.21
N MET A 15 0.40 -0.32 -6.34
CA MET A 15 1.60 -0.70 -5.57
C MET A 15 2.80 0.16 -5.97
N GLN A 16 3.05 0.35 -7.27
CA GLN A 16 4.14 1.20 -7.76
C GLN A 16 4.01 2.64 -7.24
N GLU A 17 2.80 3.19 -7.24
CA GLU A 17 2.53 4.50 -6.66
C GLU A 17 2.73 4.53 -5.13
N ALA A 18 2.31 3.48 -4.42
CA ALA A 18 2.48 3.39 -2.97
C ALA A 18 3.97 3.32 -2.60
N THR A 19 4.76 2.48 -3.28
CA THR A 19 6.21 2.38 -3.06
C THR A 19 6.93 3.68 -3.38
N ARG A 20 6.47 4.43 -4.40
CA ARG A 20 7.00 5.75 -4.72
C ARG A 20 6.62 6.82 -3.69
N GLU A 21 5.41 6.76 -3.15
CA GLU A 21 4.91 7.70 -2.12
C GLU A 21 5.54 7.44 -0.73
N PHE A 22 5.88 6.18 -0.45
CA PHE A 22 6.41 5.70 0.82
C PHE A 22 7.71 4.89 0.62
N PRO A 23 8.84 5.55 0.32
CA PRO A 23 10.10 4.86 0.16
C PRO A 23 10.50 4.14 1.47
N GLY A 24 10.95 2.89 1.34
CA GLY A 24 11.33 2.04 2.47
C GLY A 24 10.17 1.28 3.13
N TRP A 25 8.95 1.42 2.63
CA TRP A 25 7.83 0.57 3.01
C TRP A 25 7.69 -0.59 2.01
N MET A 26 7.57 -1.81 2.53
CA MET A 26 7.18 -2.99 1.77
C MET A 26 5.69 -3.19 1.87
N PHE A 27 5.04 -3.52 0.75
CA PHE A 27 3.61 -3.77 0.67
C PHE A 27 3.39 -5.20 0.21
N GLU A 28 2.67 -5.99 1.00
CA GLU A 28 2.35 -7.37 0.71
C GLU A 28 0.85 -7.60 0.82
N ARG A 29 0.31 -8.41 -0.08
CA ARG A 29 -1.09 -8.86 -0.01
C ARG A 29 -1.11 -10.28 0.55
N ASP A 30 -1.73 -10.43 1.71
CA ASP A 30 -2.01 -11.73 2.31
C ASP A 30 -3.50 -12.09 2.16
N ARG A 31 -3.89 -13.32 2.52
CA ARG A 31 -5.29 -13.77 2.56
C ARG A 31 -6.16 -12.89 3.47
N SER A 32 -5.55 -12.25 4.47
CA SER A 32 -6.24 -11.36 5.42
C SER A 32 -6.33 -9.90 4.97
N GLY A 33 -5.68 -9.51 3.86
CA GLY A 33 -5.69 -8.14 3.35
C GLY A 33 -4.30 -7.63 2.95
N TRP A 34 -4.13 -6.31 3.00
CA TRP A 34 -2.88 -5.62 2.71
C TRP A 34 -2.07 -5.38 3.98
N THR A 35 -0.78 -5.68 3.92
CA THR A 35 0.18 -5.41 4.97
C THR A 35 1.26 -4.48 4.45
N ALA A 36 1.54 -3.41 5.18
CA ALA A 36 2.69 -2.55 4.99
C ALA A 36 3.68 -2.75 6.12
N SER A 37 4.96 -2.94 5.79
CA SER A 37 6.04 -3.07 6.78
C SER A 37 7.20 -2.14 6.47
N GLN A 38 7.75 -1.49 7.51
CA GLN A 38 8.95 -0.68 7.47
C GLN A 38 9.76 -0.89 8.76
N GLY A 39 10.88 -1.61 8.68
CA GLY A 39 11.63 -2.03 9.87
C GLY A 39 10.75 -2.86 10.81
N ASP A 40 10.67 -2.47 12.08
CA ASP A 40 9.81 -3.10 13.10
C ASP A 40 8.32 -2.72 13.00
N LEU A 41 7.95 -1.75 12.16
CA LEU A 41 6.56 -1.31 12.06
C LEU A 41 5.81 -2.14 11.02
N ARG A 42 4.73 -2.81 11.45
CA ARG A 42 3.83 -3.57 10.58
C ARG A 42 2.39 -3.08 10.74
N LEU A 43 1.72 -2.84 9.62
CA LEU A 43 0.35 -2.33 9.55
C LEU A 43 -0.46 -3.19 8.60
N THR A 44 -1.57 -3.76 9.06
CA THR A 44 -2.45 -4.60 8.23
C THR A 44 -3.84 -4.01 8.13
N ARG A 45 -4.35 -3.85 6.91
CA ARG A 45 -5.69 -3.32 6.58
C ARG A 45 -6.35 -4.13 5.46
N PRO A 46 -7.68 -4.18 5.36
CA PRO A 46 -8.38 -4.97 4.34
C PRO A 46 -8.15 -4.48 2.90
N SER A 47 -7.77 -3.22 2.69
CA SER A 47 -7.52 -2.64 1.37
C SER A 47 -6.26 -1.78 1.33
N LEU A 48 -5.61 -1.73 0.16
CA LEU A 48 -4.42 -0.91 -0.09
C LEU A 48 -4.73 0.59 0.08
N ALA A 49 -5.94 1.04 -0.29
CA ALA A 49 -6.36 2.43 -0.11
C ALA A 49 -6.43 2.83 1.38
N ALA A 50 -7.03 1.98 2.22
CA ALA A 50 -7.09 2.23 3.67
C ALA A 50 -5.68 2.23 4.29
N LEU A 51 -4.81 1.36 3.80
CA LEU A 51 -3.43 1.29 4.22
C LEU A 51 -2.65 2.56 3.84
N ARG A 52 -2.78 3.05 2.60
CA ARG A 52 -2.18 4.31 2.14
C ARG A 52 -2.65 5.50 2.98
N ALA A 53 -3.96 5.60 3.26
CA ALA A 53 -4.49 6.67 4.11
C ALA A 53 -3.84 6.66 5.50
N LEU A 54 -3.69 5.48 6.10
CA LEU A 54 -3.06 5.31 7.40
C LEU A 54 -1.56 5.68 7.36
N LEU A 55 -0.84 5.30 6.31
CA LEU A 55 0.56 5.69 6.11
C LEU A 55 0.74 7.19 5.93
N ARG A 56 -0.18 7.88 5.24
CA ARG A 56 -0.15 9.36 5.12
C ARG A 56 -0.23 10.02 6.50
N ILE A 57 -1.12 9.54 7.36
CA ILE A 57 -1.27 10.04 8.73
C ILE A 57 0.00 9.74 9.54
N HIS A 58 0.51 8.51 9.49
CA HIS A 58 1.73 8.12 10.21
C HIS A 58 2.94 8.98 9.81
N ARG A 59 3.10 9.24 8.50
CA ARG A 59 4.15 10.13 7.98
C ARG A 59 3.99 11.58 8.46
N ALA A 60 2.76 12.09 8.55
CA ALA A 60 2.51 13.44 9.06
C ALA A 60 2.85 13.55 10.54
N THR A 61 2.59 12.52 11.34
CA THR A 61 2.91 12.48 12.76
C THR A 61 4.42 12.38 13.04
N ARG A 62 5.19 11.64 12.22
CA ARG A 62 6.66 11.53 12.38
C ARG A 62 7.47 12.76 11.96
N ARG A 63 6.88 13.72 11.25
CA ARG A 63 7.57 14.95 10.79
C ARG A 63 7.44 16.13 11.76
N LYS A 64 6.77 15.95 12.90
CA LYS A 64 6.78 16.90 14.03
C LYS A 64 7.75 16.43 15.09
#